data_AF-A0A1G7H262-F1
#
_entry.id   AF-A0A1G7H262-F1
#
_cell.length_a   1.000
_cell.length_b   1.000
_cell.length_c   1.000
_cell.angle_alpha   90.00
_cell.angle_beta   90.00
_cell.angle_gamma   90.00
#
_symmetry.space_group_name_H-M   'P 1'
#
loop_
_entity.id
_entity.type
_entity.pdbx_description
1 polymer ?
#
loop_
_entity_poly.entity_id
_entity_poly.type
_entity_poly.pdbx_seq_one_letter_code
_entity_poly.pdbx_strand_id
1 'polypeptide(L)' 'GLPKTRSGKIMRRILRKIAENDYGALGDTSTLADPSVVDDLIENRANKG' A
#
# COMPACT_ATOMS: atom_id res chain seq x y z
N GLY A 1 -6.74 5.59 -2.20
CA GLY A 1 -6.22 5.68 -3.58
C GLY A 1 -5.38 4.46 -3.94
N LEU A 2 -4.75 4.40 -5.12
CA LEU A 2 -3.76 3.34 -5.43
C LEU A 2 -2.34 3.80 -5.09
N PRO A 3 -1.48 2.93 -4.51
CA PRO A 3 -0.11 3.29 -4.17
C PRO A 3 0.69 3.45 -5.45
N LYS A 4 1.14 4.68 -5.73
CA LYS A 4 1.89 5.05 -6.93
C LYS A 4 3.20 5.73 -6.57
N THR A 5 4.27 5.45 -7.31
CA THR A 5 5.53 6.20 -7.21
C THR A 5 5.35 7.65 -7.67
N ARG A 6 6.33 8.52 -7.38
CA ARG A 6 6.38 9.90 -7.94
C ARG A 6 6.34 9.94 -9.48
N SER A 7 6.76 8.87 -10.14
CA SER A 7 6.66 8.70 -11.61
C SER A 7 5.33 8.10 -12.09
N GLY A 8 4.38 7.83 -11.19
CA GLY A 8 3.05 7.33 -11.51
C GLY A 8 2.93 5.79 -11.59
N LYS A 9 4.02 5.03 -11.40
CA LYS A 9 3.98 3.56 -11.44
C LYS A 9 3.25 3.02 -10.22
N ILE A 10 2.27 2.13 -10.44
CA ILE A 10 1.56 1.45 -9.36
C ILE A 10 2.48 0.43 -8.67
N MET A 11 2.61 0.53 -7.34
CA MET A 11 3.35 -0.40 -6.50
C MET A 11 2.47 -1.57 -6.06
N ARG A 12 2.16 -2.47 -7.01
CA ARG A 12 1.29 -3.65 -6.76
C ARG A 12 1.76 -4.55 -5.62
N ARG A 13 3.08 -4.55 -5.31
CA ARG A 13 3.65 -5.22 -4.12
C ARG A 13 2.92 -4.84 -2.84
N ILE A 14 2.67 -3.54 -2.64
CA ILE A 14 2.02 -3.01 -1.43
C ILE A 14 0.59 -3.54 -1.36
N LEU A 15 -0.16 -3.45 -2.45
CA LEU A 15 -1.53 -3.99 -2.54
C LEU A 15 -1.57 -5.49 -2.19
N ARG A 16 -0.64 -6.28 -2.72
CA ARG A 16 -0.55 -7.72 -2.41
C ARG A 16 -0.28 -7.96 -0.93
N LYS A 17 0.67 -7.24 -0.33
CA LYS A 17 1.02 -7.40 1.09
C LYS A 17 -0.11 -7.00 2.03
N ILE A 18 -0.84 -5.94 1.69
CA ILE A 18 -2.06 -5.55 2.42
C ILE A 18 -3.13 -6.64 2.28
N ALA A 19 -3.29 -7.23 1.09
CA ALA A 19 -4.23 -8.35 0.89
C ALA A 19 -3.84 -9.60 1.70
N GLU A 20 -2.53 -9.88 1.83
CA GLU A 20 -1.96 -10.98 2.62
C GLU A 20 -1.99 -10.75 4.15
N ASN A 21 -2.39 -9.57 4.64
CA ASN A 21 -2.27 -9.15 6.05
C ASN A 21 -0.82 -9.15 6.59
N ASP A 22 0.17 -9.01 5.70
CA ASP A 22 1.59 -9.01 6.03
C ASP A 22 2.16 -7.58 5.89
N TYR A 23 1.82 -6.71 6.85
CA TYR A 23 2.19 -5.29 6.82
C TYR A 23 3.66 -5.04 7.19
N GLY A 24 4.27 -5.94 7.96
CA GLY A 24 5.69 -5.84 8.32
C GLY A 24 6.63 -6.00 7.12
N ALA A 25 6.16 -6.63 6.04
CA ALA A 25 6.94 -6.87 4.83
C ALA A 25 6.61 -5.89 3.67
N LEU A 26 6.07 -4.70 3.96
CA LEU A 26 5.80 -3.68 2.93
C LEU A 26 7.07 -3.13 2.26
N GLY A 27 8.18 -3.12 3.02
CA GLY A 27 9.47 -2.60 2.57
C GLY A 27 9.48 -1.07 2.44
N ASP A 28 10.38 -0.55 1.62
CA ASP A 28 10.55 0.89 1.43
C ASP A 28 9.37 1.51 0.64
N THR A 29 8.73 2.50 1.26
CA THR A 29 7.62 3.30 0.74
C THR A 29 8.00 4.75 0.41
N SER A 30 9.27 5.15 0.61
CA SER A 30 9.77 6.53 0.42
C SER A 30 9.65 7.04 -1.03
N THR A 31 9.50 6.12 -1.98
CA THR A 31 9.32 6.39 -3.42
C THR A 31 7.88 6.67 -3.83
N LEU A 32 6.91 6.44 -2.93
CA LEU A 32 5.51 6.78 -3.16
C LEU A 32 5.36 8.30 -3.34
N ALA A 33 4.48 8.69 -4.25
CA ALA A 33 4.06 10.08 -4.39
C ALA A 33 3.32 10.55 -3.14
N ASP A 34 2.54 9.64 -2.56
CA ASP A 34 1.79 9.83 -1.34
C ASP A 34 1.90 8.58 -0.47
N PRO A 35 2.67 8.61 0.62
CA PRO A 35 2.78 7.49 1.56
C PRO A 35 1.51 7.21 2.37
N SER A 36 0.65 8.21 2.63
CA SER A 36 -0.54 8.02 3.50
C SER A 36 -1.58 7.09 2.89
N VAL A 37 -1.53 6.94 1.56
CA VAL A 37 -2.38 5.98 0.83
C VAL A 37 -2.21 4.55 1.34
N VAL A 38 -1.07 4.20 1.93
CA VAL A 38 -0.84 2.87 2.51
C VAL A 38 -1.71 2.66 3.74
N ASP A 39 -1.74 3.65 4.63
CA ASP A 39 -2.54 3.62 5.85
C ASP A 39 -4.04 3.57 5.50
N ASP A 40 -4.48 4.41 4.56
CA ASP A 40 -5.86 4.37 4.04
C ASP A 40 -6.25 2.99 3.54
N LEU A 41 -5.36 2.31 2.81
CA LEU A 41 -5.61 0.99 2.23
C LEU A 41 -5.68 -0.10 3.30
N ILE A 42 -4.91 0.03 4.37
CA ILE A 42 -4.95 -0.88 5.52
C ILE A 42 -6.26 -0.67 6.29
N GLU A 43 -6.63 0.58 6.56
CA GLU A 43 -7.83 0.94 7.32
C GLU A 43 -9.12 0.51 6.61
N ASN A 44 -9.19 0.76 5.30
CA ASN A 44 -10.34 0.46 4.45
C ASN A 44 -10.33 -0.96 3.87
N ARG A 45 -9.43 -1.84 4.32
CA ARG A 45 -9.42 -3.24 3.88
C ARG A 45 -10.75 -3.90 4.27
N ALA A 46 -11.56 -4.23 3.27
CA ALA A 46 -12.92 -4.75 3.43
C ALA A 46 -13.00 -6.07 4.22
N ASN A 47 -11.92 -6.87 4.25
CA ASN A 47 -11.88 -8.15 4.96
C ASN A 47 -11.45 -7.99 6.44
N LYS A 48 -12.01 -7.02 7.16
CA LYS A 48 -11.98 -6.99 8.63
C LYS A 48 -13.07 -7.96 9.13
N GLY A 49 -12.77 -9.26 9.07
CA GLY A 49 -13.71 -10.34 9.41
C GLY A 49 -14.20 -11.08 8.18
#